data_AF-A0A6J7GQD7-F1
#
_entry.id   AF-A0A6J7GQD7-F1
#
_cell.length_a   1.000
_cell.length_b   1.000
_cell.length_c   1.000
_cell.angle_alpha   90.00
_cell.angle_beta   90.00
_cell.angle_gamma   90.00
#
_symmetry.space_group_name_H-M   'P 1'
#
loop_
_entity.id
_entity.type
_entity.pdbx_description
1 polymer ?
#
loop_
_entity_poly.entity_id
_entity_poly.type
_entity_poly.pdbx_seq_one_letter_code
_entity_poly.pdbx_strand_id
1 'polypeptide(L)'
;MATDPQKLSYEDARNELVEVVAHLENGTATLEETISLWERGEALAARCEEWLIGAKERLTQAKAATTGTSRAAGKDSSEAAAVQTSPTDD
;
A
#
# COMPACT_ATOMS: atom_id res chain seq x y z
N MET A 1 -15.66 -3.93 -26.72
CA MET A 1 -14.74 -4.85 -26.03
C MET A 1 -14.36 -4.20 -24.73
N ALA A 2 -14.57 -4.88 -23.60
CA ALA A 2 -14.25 -4.33 -22.31
C ALA A 2 -12.73 -4.32 -22.11
N THR A 3 -12.20 -3.23 -21.52
CA THR A 3 -10.76 -3.09 -21.26
C THR A 3 -10.30 -4.15 -20.28
N ASP A 4 -9.10 -4.69 -20.52
CA ASP A 4 -8.40 -5.61 -19.62
C ASP A 4 -8.14 -4.91 -18.28
N PRO A 5 -8.69 -5.41 -17.15
CA PRO A 5 -8.52 -4.80 -15.83
C PRO A 5 -7.05 -4.57 -15.44
N GLN A 6 -6.13 -5.42 -15.90
CA GLN A 6 -4.71 -5.33 -15.59
C GLN A 6 -4.04 -4.07 -16.16
N LYS A 7 -4.67 -3.43 -17.15
CA LYS A 7 -4.17 -2.21 -17.79
C LYS A 7 -4.75 -0.94 -17.18
N LEU A 8 -5.68 -1.06 -16.23
CA LEU A 8 -6.36 0.09 -15.62
C LEU A 8 -5.48 0.78 -14.57
N SER A 9 -5.67 2.10 -14.48
CA SER A 9 -5.26 2.88 -13.32
C SER A 9 -6.11 2.49 -12.10
N TYR A 10 -5.67 2.85 -10.89
CA TYR A 10 -6.45 2.60 -9.67
C TYR A 10 -7.84 3.24 -9.74
N GLU A 11 -7.92 4.51 -10.15
CA GLU A 11 -9.19 5.24 -10.19
C GLU A 11 -10.14 4.66 -11.25
N ASP A 12 -9.62 4.29 -12.42
CA ASP A 12 -10.44 3.66 -13.45
C ASP A 12 -10.97 2.30 -13.00
N ALA A 13 -10.11 1.46 -12.41
CA ALA A 13 -10.50 0.15 -11.89
C ALA A 13 -11.55 0.28 -10.77
N ARG A 14 -11.37 1.25 -9.87
CA ARG A 14 -12.30 1.53 -8.78
C ARG A 14 -13.66 2.02 -9.30
N ASN A 15 -13.66 2.96 -10.25
CA ASN A 15 -14.90 3.49 -10.81
C ASN A 15 -15.70 2.40 -11.51
N GLU A 16 -15.02 1.58 -12.31
CA GLU A 16 -15.67 0.47 -12.99
C GLU A 16 -16.20 -0.59 -12.00
N LEU A 17 -15.46 -0.86 -10.92
CA LEU A 17 -15.92 -1.77 -9.87
C LEU A 17 -17.21 -1.27 -9.21
N VAL A 18 -17.32 0.04 -8.96
CA VAL A 18 -18.55 0.65 -8.43
C VAL A 18 -19.72 0.46 -9.40
N GLU A 19 -19.50 0.61 -10.70
CA GLU A 19 -20.54 0.39 -11.71
C GLU A 19 -21.00 -1.08 -11.78
N VAL A 20 -20.06 -2.03 -11.66
CA VAL A 20 -20.35 -3.47 -11.61
C VAL A 20 -21.17 -3.81 -10.36
N VAL A 21 -20.78 -3.32 -9.19
CA VAL A 21 -21.53 -3.53 -7.93
C VAL A 21 -22.94 -2.96 -8.05
N ALA A 22 -23.09 -1.74 -8.56
CA ALA A 22 -24.40 -1.12 -8.75
C ALA A 22 -25.30 -1.94 -9.69
N HIS A 23 -24.75 -2.56 -10.74
CA HIS A 23 -25.51 -3.46 -11.62
C HIS A 23 -25.93 -4.74 -10.91
N LEU A 24 -25.04 -5.36 -10.14
CA LEU A 24 -25.35 -6.56 -9.35
C LEU A 24 -26.46 -6.28 -8.32
N GLU A 25 -26.40 -5.14 -7.64
CA GLU A 25 -27.38 -4.72 -6.62
C GLU A 25 -28.77 -4.42 -7.20
N ASN A 26 -28.84 -3.99 -8.46
CA ASN A 26 -30.12 -3.75 -9.13
C ASN A 26 -30.91 -5.05 -9.39
N GLY A 27 -30.24 -6.21 -9.44
CA GLY A 27 -30.90 -7.53 -9.50
C GLY A 27 -31.72 -7.81 -10.76
N THR A 28 -31.48 -7.07 -11.85
CA THR A 28 -32.20 -7.22 -13.13
C THR A 28 -31.45 -8.05 -14.17
N ALA A 29 -30.21 -8.44 -13.89
CA ALA A 29 -29.37 -9.24 -14.76
C ALA A 29 -29.81 -10.71 -14.80
N THR A 30 -29.62 -11.36 -15.94
CA THR A 30 -29.72 -12.82 -16.08
C THR A 30 -28.62 -13.53 -15.26
N LEU A 31 -28.72 -14.85 -15.12
CA LEU A 31 -27.71 -15.64 -14.40
C LEU A 31 -26.33 -15.52 -15.08
N GLU A 32 -26.27 -15.69 -16.40
CA GLU A 32 -25.01 -15.59 -17.15
C GLU A 32 -24.38 -14.19 -17.04
N GLU A 33 -25.20 -13.14 -17.08
CA GLU A 33 -24.73 -11.76 -16.88
C GLU A 33 -24.25 -11.53 -15.44
N THR A 34 -24.95 -12.08 -14.44
CA THR A 34 -24.55 -11.98 -13.03
C THR A 34 -23.20 -12.63 -12.78
N ILE A 35 -22.95 -13.81 -13.36
CA ILE A 35 -21.65 -14.49 -13.29
C ILE A 35 -20.57 -13.63 -13.95
N SER A 36 -20.85 -13.11 -15.15
CA SER A 36 -19.89 -12.27 -15.88
C SER A 36 -19.56 -10.98 -15.13
N LEU A 37 -20.55 -10.34 -14.51
CA LEU A 37 -20.38 -9.16 -13.67
C LEU A 37 -19.56 -9.48 -12.42
N TRP A 38 -19.82 -10.61 -11.77
CA TRP A 38 -19.05 -11.04 -10.61
C TRP A 38 -17.58 -11.30 -10.97
N GLU A 39 -17.30 -12.07 -12.01
CA GLU A 39 -15.92 -12.34 -12.46
C GLU A 39 -15.17 -11.05 -12.81
N ARG A 40 -15.85 -10.10 -13.45
CA ARG A 40 -15.28 -8.78 -13.74
C ARG A 40 -15.01 -7.99 -12.46
N GLY A 41 -15.95 -8.00 -11.51
CA GLY A 41 -15.78 -7.37 -10.20
C GLY A 41 -14.57 -7.91 -9.43
N GLU A 42 -14.39 -9.24 -9.41
CA GLU A 42 -13.22 -9.88 -8.78
C GLU A 42 -11.91 -9.44 -9.43
N ALA A 43 -11.86 -9.39 -10.77
CA ALA A 43 -10.67 -8.95 -11.48
C ALA A 43 -10.32 -7.47 -11.21
N LEU A 44 -11.33 -6.60 -11.11
CA LEU A 44 -11.14 -5.19 -10.76
C LEU A 44 -10.71 -5.00 -9.31
N ALA A 45 -11.28 -5.78 -8.39
CA ALA A 45 -10.90 -5.76 -6.98
C ALA A 45 -9.43 -6.18 -6.78
N ALA A 46 -9.02 -7.27 -7.43
CA ALA A 46 -7.62 -7.73 -7.43
C ALA A 46 -6.67 -6.63 -7.95
N ARG A 47 -7.05 -5.96 -9.05
CA ARG A 47 -6.27 -4.83 -9.58
C ARG A 47 -6.14 -3.67 -8.60
N CYS A 48 -7.23 -3.31 -7.92
CA CYS A 48 -7.21 -2.29 -6.89
C CYS A 48 -6.26 -2.67 -5.75
N GLU A 49 -6.30 -3.92 -5.30
CA GLU A 49 -5.43 -4.44 -4.25
C GLU A 49 -3.94 -4.38 -4.64
N GLU A 50 -3.58 -4.80 -5.85
CA GLU A 50 -2.21 -4.69 -6.37
C GLU A 50 -1.66 -3.25 -6.28
N TRP A 51 -2.47 -2.27 -6.67
CA TRP A 51 -2.11 -0.85 -6.57
C TRP A 51 -1.88 -0.41 -5.12
N LEU A 52 -2.76 -0.81 -4.20
CA LEU A 52 -2.68 -0.44 -2.79
C LEU A 52 -1.47 -1.08 -2.09
N ILE A 53 -1.17 -2.34 -2.39
CA ILE A 53 0.02 -3.04 -1.91
C ILE A 53 1.28 -2.30 -2.40
N GLY A 54 1.39 -2.05 -3.71
CA GLY A 54 2.54 -1.35 -4.28
C GLY A 54 2.72 0.06 -3.72
N ALA A 55 1.63 0.79 -3.48
CA ALA A 55 1.69 2.10 -2.85
C ALA A 55 2.21 2.01 -1.40
N LYS A 56 1.74 1.04 -0.62
CA LYS A 56 2.18 0.83 0.77
C LYS A 56 3.66 0.48 0.85
N GLU A 57 4.17 -0.35 -0.06
CA GLU A 57 5.59 -0.70 -0.14
C GLU A 57 6.46 0.52 -0.42
N ARG A 58 6.09 1.34 -1.41
CA ARG A 58 6.80 2.59 -1.75
C ARG A 58 6.87 3.54 -0.56
N LEU A 59 5.76 3.70 0.17
CA LEU A 59 5.72 4.53 1.37
C LEU A 59 6.61 3.98 2.49
N THR A 60 6.64 2.67 2.67
CA THR A 60 7.48 2.00 3.66
C THR A 60 8.97 2.23 3.37
N GLN A 61 9.38 2.09 2.10
CA GLN A 61 10.75 2.34 1.66
C GLN A 61 11.15 3.81 1.84
N ALA A 62 10.29 4.76 1.47
CA ALA A 62 10.55 6.19 1.65
C ALA A 62 10.74 6.58 3.13
N LYS A 63 9.94 6.00 4.03
CA LYS A 63 10.08 6.21 5.49
C LYS A 63 11.39 5.65 6.03
N ALA A 64 11.80 4.45 5.58
CA ALA A 64 13.06 3.83 5.98
C ALA A 64 14.27 4.66 5.52
N ALA A 65 14.26 5.15 4.27
CA ALA A 65 15.31 6.01 3.73
C ALA A 65 15.47 7.32 4.52
N THR A 66 14.36 7.96 4.89
CA THR A 66 14.35 9.20 5.69
C THR A 66 14.90 8.96 7.11
N THR A 67 14.54 7.83 7.73
CA THR A 67 14.97 7.48 9.10
C THR A 67 16.46 7.11 9.16
N GLY A 68 16.96 6.37 8.16
CA GLY A 68 18.39 6.05 8.03
C GLY A 68 19.27 7.29 7.84
N THR A 69 18.78 8.28 7.08
CA THR A 69 19.46 9.56 6.88
C THR A 69 19.54 10.38 8.17
N SER A 70 18.47 10.40 8.97
CA SER A 70 18.44 11.11 10.26
C SER A 70 19.38 10.49 11.30
N ARG A 71 19.47 9.15 11.37
CA ARG A 71 20.36 8.45 12.31
C ARG A 71 21.85 8.59 11.93
N ALA A 72 22.17 8.75 10.65
CA ALA A 72 23.55 9.01 10.20
C ALA A 72 24.04 10.43 10.57
N ALA A 73 23.15 11.42 10.62
CA ALA A 73 23.49 12.80 10.98
C ALA A 73 23.69 13.03 12.50
N GLY A 74 23.29 12.09 13.36
CA GLY A 74 23.37 12.21 14.82
C GLY A 74 24.58 11.56 15.49
N LYS A 75 25.51 10.96 14.73
CA LYS A 75 26.64 10.19 15.32
C LYS A 75 27.85 11.04 15.74
N ASP A 76 27.84 12.35 15.52
CA ASP A 76 28.97 13.25 15.81
C ASP A 76 28.83 14.07 17.11
N SER A 77 27.86 13.80 17.98
CA SER A 77 27.60 14.64 19.18
C SER A 77 27.63 13.92 20.53
N SER A 78 28.20 12.73 20.63
CA SER A 78 28.41 12.09 21.93
C SER A 78 29.78 11.43 22.02
N GLU A 79 30.84 12.24 22.05
CA GLU A 79 32.08 11.87 22.71
C GLU A 79 32.68 13.09 23.43
N ALA A 80 32.33 13.25 24.71
CA ALA A 80 33.20 13.85 25.73
C ALA A 80 32.51 13.79 27.10
N ALA A 81 32.87 12.79 27.90
CA ALA A 81 33.19 12.94 29.34
C ALA A 81 33.41 11.56 29.95
N ALA A 82 34.50 10.89 29.56
CA ALA A 82 35.14 9.95 30.46
C ALA A 82 35.94 10.79 31.46
N VAL A 83 35.47 10.89 32.71
CA VAL A 83 36.35 11.19 33.84
C VAL A 83 36.51 9.93 34.66
N GLN A 84 37.70 9.35 34.52
CA GLN A 84 38.26 8.40 35.46
C GLN A 84 38.51 9.12 36.79
N THR A 85 37.99 8.58 37.89
CA THR A 85 38.73 8.55 39.16
C THR A 85 38.36 7.28 39.93
N SER A 86 39.42 6.63 40.39
CA SER A 86 39.59 5.25 40.87
C SER A 86 38.90 4.94 42.23
N PRO A 87 39.01 3.70 42.76
CA PRO A 87 38.27 3.24 43.93
C PRO A 87 38.96 3.62 45.24
N THR A 88 38.18 3.84 46.29
CA THR A 88 38.69 3.93 47.67
C THR A 88 37.89 2.96 48.54
N ASP A 89 38.59 1.99 49.12
CA ASP A 89 38.18 1.17 50.25
C ASP A 89 37.84 2.05 51.48
N ASP A 90 36.66 1.82 52.09
CA ASP A 90 36.42 1.82 53.55
C ASP A 90 35.16 0.99 53.86
#